data_AF-A0A9D5ET31-F1
#
_entry.id   AF-A0A9D5ET31-F1
#
_cell.length_a   1.000
_cell.length_b   1.000
_cell.length_c   1.000
_cell.angle_alpha   90.00
_cell.angle_beta   90.00
_cell.angle_gamma   90.00
#
_symmetry.space_group_name_H-M   'P 1'
#
loop_
_entity.id
_entity.type
_entity.pdbx_description
1 polymer ?
#
loop_
_entity_poly.entity_id
_entity_poly.type
_entity_poly.pdbx_seq_one_letter_code
_entity_poly.pdbx_strand_id
1 'polypeptide(L)'
;MKTAAERVFKLREQKLKANGNTKDWPNPDSVEKLVEKLKSGRHFDAPFNAVDEETFLVGKADLSKGDKPQGKLPPPPSVPPTDAPRTVRPVAFTQQPDFGKELLAAGADPTGKNPSDDAFAKVMYGMSRAELQKLLDEAAAADEAIWKLHGTHHDRAKWDAAKQTAEFRDARAKIDGVMKQILAARDARKAAFADRVKALRAAIDAAKKAKEIDKATKLEADLGAFEASGAGGGNVRVEVPSGMFLLRQPLYLLGGVSGLWGAGPDKTTLITDKPIHLIKMHATATVANFTAKGGTVGLALTGHDHHFELGSPTLKSYIAGQDFYAITFRDQTFAGIHVGTDDAAVMGGAEHDQNKYVGLKFLNTGDYGIYINTGMLDKWLCLHGEFAGQKKAGIAVKFNNLIHGCVVGCTFKEIDGPGIDFLGGNPEIAYRPWQAWIDQCEFIECGNATRPAVEHGLAELSAFTHCKVETKGKAIAGGYAGSPQVCQDCTIDVKLAAGSPAVKLRAVRLISVSRANGHAFKNVTANGPVVFVNDANADNAFFAKTRERSGKAG
;
A
#
# COMPACT_ATOMS: atom_id res chain seq x y z
N MET A 1 24.66 -19.27 15.71
CA MET A 1 23.88 -18.00 15.79
C MET A 1 24.63 -16.86 16.47
N LYS A 2 25.22 -17.01 17.67
CA LYS A 2 25.97 -15.93 18.36
C LYS A 2 27.11 -15.35 17.49
N THR A 3 27.84 -16.22 16.82
CA THR A 3 28.93 -15.88 15.88
C THR A 3 28.48 -15.15 14.60
N ALA A 4 27.24 -15.34 14.14
CA ALA A 4 26.71 -14.66 12.95
C ALA A 4 26.27 -13.22 13.28
N ALA A 5 25.63 -13.02 14.44
CA ALA A 5 25.26 -11.70 14.94
C ALA A 5 26.52 -10.85 15.27
N GLU A 6 27.54 -11.46 15.87
CA GLU A 6 28.84 -10.82 16.13
C GLU A 6 29.55 -10.40 14.83
N ARG A 7 29.42 -11.18 13.75
CA ARG A 7 29.96 -10.84 12.42
C ARG A 7 29.21 -9.67 11.76
N VAL A 8 27.88 -9.68 11.77
CA VAL A 8 27.06 -8.57 11.25
C VAL A 8 27.35 -7.27 12.03
N PHE A 9 27.57 -7.39 13.34
CA PHE A 9 27.96 -6.29 14.19
C PHE A 9 29.34 -5.72 13.82
N LYS A 10 30.37 -6.58 13.69
CA LYS A 10 31.71 -6.14 13.24
C LYS A 10 31.68 -5.47 11.86
N LEU A 11 30.88 -5.96 10.94
CA LEU A 11 30.70 -5.37 9.60
C LEU A 11 30.05 -3.98 9.67
N ARG A 12 29.04 -3.80 10.53
CA ARG A 12 28.38 -2.51 10.74
C ARG A 12 29.30 -1.52 11.45
N GLU A 13 30.06 -1.99 12.44
CA GLU A 13 31.11 -1.22 13.11
C GLU A 13 32.19 -0.75 12.13
N GLN A 14 32.69 -1.63 11.25
CA GLN A 14 33.67 -1.28 10.22
C GLN A 14 33.13 -0.23 9.24
N LYS A 15 31.87 -0.35 8.81
CA LYS A 15 31.21 0.64 7.94
C LYS A 15 31.01 2.00 8.63
N LEU A 16 30.63 2.01 9.91
CA LEU A 16 30.45 3.26 10.67
C LEU A 16 31.79 3.96 10.94
N LYS A 17 32.87 3.19 11.20
CA LYS A 17 34.24 3.72 11.31
C LYS A 17 34.73 4.32 9.98
N ALA A 18 34.46 3.65 8.86
CA ALA A 18 34.82 4.15 7.53
C ALA A 18 34.12 5.47 7.16
N ASN A 19 32.93 5.72 7.72
CA ASN A 19 32.13 6.91 7.44
C ASN A 19 32.29 8.04 8.47
N GLY A 20 33.21 7.92 9.44
CA GLY A 20 33.50 8.96 10.44
C GLY A 20 32.37 9.25 11.44
N ASN A 21 31.31 8.44 11.48
CA ASN A 21 30.16 8.66 12.34
C ASN A 21 30.23 7.77 13.60
N THR A 22 30.76 8.32 14.69
CA THR A 22 30.95 7.62 15.98
C THR A 22 29.78 7.74 16.94
N LYS A 23 28.76 8.58 16.65
CA LYS A 23 27.61 8.81 17.53
C LYS A 23 26.55 7.70 17.50
N ASP A 24 26.54 6.88 16.44
CA ASP A 24 25.58 5.79 16.24
C ASP A 24 26.17 4.40 16.56
N TRP A 25 27.17 4.35 17.43
CA TRP A 25 27.83 3.09 17.77
C TRP A 25 26.85 2.20 18.57
N PRO A 26 26.53 0.98 18.11
CA PRO A 26 25.61 0.14 18.85
C PRO A 26 26.31 -0.38 20.11
N ASN A 27 25.69 -0.20 21.29
CA ASN A 27 26.25 -0.67 22.55
C ASN A 27 26.18 -2.22 22.64
N PRO A 28 26.95 -2.86 23.52
CA PRO A 28 26.90 -4.32 23.74
C PRO A 28 25.52 -4.88 24.08
N ASP A 29 24.68 -4.13 24.81
CA ASP A 29 23.30 -4.51 25.12
C ASP A 29 22.41 -4.60 23.86
N SER A 30 22.74 -3.83 22.82
CA SER A 30 22.08 -3.93 21.50
C SER A 30 22.35 -5.26 20.81
N VAL A 31 23.52 -5.86 21.06
CA VAL A 31 23.92 -7.16 20.50
C VAL A 31 23.15 -8.27 21.18
N GLU A 32 23.07 -8.25 22.51
CA GLU A 32 22.26 -9.24 23.24
C GLU A 32 20.77 -9.12 22.90
N LYS A 33 20.23 -7.91 22.79
CA LYS A 33 18.84 -7.69 22.33
C LYS A 33 18.60 -8.14 20.89
N LEU A 34 19.58 -7.96 19.99
CA LEU A 34 19.47 -8.46 18.61
C LEU A 34 19.55 -9.98 18.57
N VAL A 35 20.43 -10.59 19.37
CA VAL A 35 20.54 -12.05 19.51
C VAL A 35 19.26 -12.64 20.12
N GLU A 36 18.64 -11.99 21.12
CA GLU A 36 17.32 -12.38 21.65
C GLU A 36 16.19 -12.21 20.61
N LYS A 37 16.18 -11.12 19.85
CA LYS A 37 15.18 -10.90 18.77
C LYS A 37 15.31 -11.91 17.63
N LEU A 38 16.53 -12.30 17.28
CA LEU A 38 16.79 -13.32 16.28
C LEU A 38 16.42 -14.71 16.79
N LYS A 39 16.77 -15.05 18.04
CA LYS A 39 16.39 -16.32 18.70
C LYS A 39 14.88 -16.45 18.89
N SER A 40 14.17 -15.35 19.17
CA SER A 40 12.71 -15.37 19.36
C SER A 40 11.91 -15.39 18.06
N GLY A 41 12.56 -15.26 16.89
CA GLY A 41 11.88 -15.21 15.59
C GLY A 41 11.00 -13.96 15.36
N ARG A 42 11.07 -12.95 16.25
CA ARG A 42 10.25 -11.71 16.22
C ARG A 42 10.99 -10.48 15.71
N HIS A 43 11.85 -10.63 14.72
CA HIS A 43 12.52 -9.49 14.06
C HIS A 43 11.63 -8.82 12.99
N PHE A 44 10.41 -9.34 12.76
CA PHE A 44 9.35 -8.77 11.92
C PHE A 44 7.98 -9.04 12.57
N ASP A 45 7.19 -7.99 12.84
CA ASP A 45 5.81 -8.12 13.31
C ASP A 45 4.88 -8.33 12.12
N ALA A 46 4.39 -9.56 11.93
CA ALA A 46 3.32 -9.90 11.01
C ALA A 46 2.30 -10.74 11.79
N PRO A 47 1.01 -10.37 11.84
CA PRO A 47 0.01 -11.14 12.57
C PRO A 47 -0.36 -12.41 11.80
N PHE A 48 -0.31 -13.55 12.50
CA PHE A 48 -0.87 -14.84 12.07
C PHE A 48 -2.30 -14.95 12.62
N ASN A 49 -3.26 -15.34 11.79
CA ASN A 49 -4.60 -15.77 12.26
C ASN A 49 -4.92 -17.13 11.64
N ALA A 50 -5.25 -18.11 12.48
CA ALA A 50 -5.86 -19.38 12.08
C ALA A 50 -7.34 -19.14 11.73
N VAL A 51 -7.86 -19.85 10.72
CA VAL A 51 -9.15 -19.56 10.08
C VAL A 51 -10.26 -20.56 10.46
N ASP A 52 -9.96 -21.64 11.17
CA ASP A 52 -10.99 -22.53 11.72
C ASP A 52 -10.46 -23.31 12.93
N GLU A 53 -11.19 -23.25 14.04
CA GLU A 53 -10.96 -24.09 15.22
C GLU A 53 -12.30 -24.71 15.65
N GLU A 54 -12.42 -26.04 15.54
CA GLU A 54 -13.59 -26.80 15.95
C GLU A 54 -13.93 -26.55 17.44
N THR A 55 -15.20 -26.27 17.71
CA THR A 55 -15.92 -26.27 19.01
C THR A 55 -15.11 -25.86 20.24
N PHE A 56 -15.10 -24.56 20.55
CA PHE A 56 -14.62 -24.05 21.84
C PHE A 56 -15.64 -24.30 22.95
N LEU A 57 -15.50 -25.44 23.63
CA LEU A 57 -16.17 -25.68 24.90
C LEU A 57 -15.37 -25.04 26.03
N VAL A 58 -15.97 -24.04 26.69
CA VAL A 58 -15.49 -23.54 27.98
C VAL A 58 -16.45 -24.02 29.06
N GLY A 59 -16.08 -25.14 29.71
CA GLY A 59 -16.99 -25.86 30.60
C GLY A 59 -18.12 -26.53 29.80
N LYS A 60 -19.39 -26.16 30.07
CA LYS A 60 -20.57 -26.66 29.34
C LYS A 60 -21.08 -25.68 28.26
N ALA A 61 -20.48 -24.50 28.12
CA ALA A 61 -20.94 -23.45 27.20
C ALA A 61 -20.24 -23.57 25.84
N ASP A 62 -21.03 -23.47 24.76
CA ASP A 62 -20.59 -23.51 23.36
C ASP A 62 -20.55 -22.08 22.79
N LEU A 63 -19.34 -21.53 22.70
CA LEU A 63 -19.14 -20.13 22.31
C LEU A 63 -19.43 -19.85 20.83
N SER A 64 -19.58 -20.90 20.01
CA SER A 64 -19.98 -20.77 18.60
C SER A 64 -21.47 -20.49 18.42
N LYS A 65 -22.28 -20.66 19.47
CA LYS A 65 -23.75 -20.46 19.44
C LYS A 65 -24.22 -19.20 20.18
N GLY A 66 -23.29 -18.34 20.60
CA GLY A 66 -23.60 -17.09 21.30
C GLY A 66 -23.88 -17.25 22.80
N ASP A 67 -23.62 -18.43 23.38
CA ASP A 67 -23.68 -18.62 24.83
C ASP A 67 -22.61 -17.77 25.51
N LYS A 68 -23.00 -16.97 26.50
CA LYS A 68 -22.05 -16.16 27.29
C LYS A 68 -21.47 -17.01 28.42
N PRO A 69 -20.14 -17.27 28.45
CA PRO A 69 -19.54 -17.94 29.58
C PRO A 69 -19.43 -16.95 30.74
N GLN A 70 -19.78 -17.39 31.95
CA GLN A 70 -19.46 -16.64 33.16
C GLN A 70 -17.98 -16.84 33.49
N GLY A 71 -17.12 -15.90 33.10
CA GLY A 71 -15.70 -15.92 33.45
C GLY A 71 -14.79 -15.16 32.47
N LYS A 72 -13.51 -15.00 32.85
CA LYS A 72 -12.46 -14.43 32.00
C LYS A 72 -12.13 -15.45 30.89
N LEU A 73 -12.32 -15.06 29.63
CA LEU A 73 -11.95 -15.88 28.48
C LEU A 73 -10.41 -16.08 28.43
N PRO A 74 -9.90 -17.28 28.12
CA PRO A 74 -8.48 -17.46 27.81
C PRO A 74 -8.12 -16.71 26.51
N PRO A 75 -6.85 -16.31 26.33
CA PRO A 75 -6.39 -15.78 25.05
C PRO A 75 -6.62 -16.82 23.93
N PRO A 76 -6.94 -16.38 22.69
CA PRO A 76 -7.12 -17.30 21.56
C PRO A 76 -5.85 -18.14 21.35
N PRO A 77 -5.94 -19.38 20.82
CA PRO A 77 -4.75 -20.17 20.60
C PRO A 77 -3.85 -19.48 19.58
N SER A 78 -2.62 -19.21 20.01
CA SER A 78 -1.53 -18.99 19.09
C SER A 78 -1.16 -20.33 18.45
N VAL A 79 -0.88 -20.31 17.14
CA VAL A 79 -0.12 -21.38 16.44
C VAL A 79 0.97 -21.93 17.38
N PRO A 80 1.12 -23.26 17.53
CA PRO A 80 2.14 -23.84 18.41
C PRO A 80 3.51 -23.20 18.12
N PRO A 81 4.27 -22.80 19.15
CA PRO A 81 5.53 -22.09 18.98
C PRO A 81 6.52 -22.94 18.19
N THR A 82 7.33 -22.29 17.35
CA THR A 82 8.29 -22.93 16.45
C THR A 82 9.53 -22.04 16.33
N ASP A 83 10.71 -22.66 16.45
CA ASP A 83 12.02 -22.04 16.24
C ASP A 83 12.48 -22.09 14.77
N ALA A 84 11.73 -22.77 13.88
CA ALA A 84 12.06 -22.89 12.46
C ALA A 84 12.17 -21.51 11.79
N PRO A 85 13.17 -21.21 10.94
CA PRO A 85 13.28 -19.92 10.26
C PRO A 85 12.00 -19.55 9.48
N ARG A 86 11.58 -18.28 9.47
CA ARG A 86 10.37 -17.87 8.71
C ARG A 86 10.46 -18.15 7.20
N THR A 87 11.66 -18.17 6.64
CA THR A 87 11.93 -18.51 5.23
C THR A 87 11.55 -19.96 4.87
N VAL A 88 11.38 -20.83 5.86
CA VAL A 88 10.93 -22.22 5.69
C VAL A 88 9.50 -22.43 6.21
N ARG A 89 8.72 -21.36 6.35
CA ARG A 89 7.30 -21.38 6.70
C ARG A 89 6.48 -20.79 5.55
N PRO A 90 6.13 -21.54 4.51
CA PRO A 90 5.26 -21.00 3.48
C PRO A 90 3.89 -20.67 4.10
N VAL A 91 3.62 -19.37 4.21
CA VAL A 91 2.42 -18.76 4.85
C VAL A 91 1.12 -19.40 4.37
N ALA A 92 1.08 -19.83 3.10
CA ALA A 92 -0.06 -20.50 2.48
C ALA A 92 -0.50 -21.79 3.20
N PHE A 93 0.42 -22.54 3.82
CA PHE A 93 0.04 -23.80 4.48
C PHE A 93 -0.44 -23.59 5.91
N THR A 94 0.06 -22.56 6.60
CA THR A 94 -0.39 -22.23 7.97
C THR A 94 -1.83 -21.69 8.03
N GLN A 95 -2.43 -21.45 6.87
CA GLN A 95 -3.78 -20.92 6.68
C GLN A 95 -4.76 -21.97 6.13
N GLN A 96 -4.34 -23.24 6.01
CA GLN A 96 -5.22 -24.32 5.61
C GLN A 96 -6.22 -24.66 6.75
N PRO A 97 -7.51 -24.91 6.44
CA PRO A 97 -8.44 -25.54 7.37
C PRO A 97 -7.82 -26.80 7.95
N ASP A 98 -8.09 -27.08 9.22
CA ASP A 98 -7.50 -28.20 9.96
C ASP A 98 -5.97 -28.17 10.08
N PHE A 99 -5.25 -27.11 9.69
CA PHE A 99 -3.79 -27.08 9.83
C PHE A 99 -3.34 -27.22 11.29
N GLY A 100 -4.07 -26.62 12.23
CA GLY A 100 -3.85 -26.84 13.66
C GLY A 100 -4.05 -28.31 14.06
N LYS A 101 -5.06 -28.97 13.51
CA LYS A 101 -5.35 -30.40 13.73
C LYS A 101 -4.29 -31.31 13.10
N GLU A 102 -3.82 -31.00 11.90
CA GLU A 102 -2.71 -31.69 11.24
C GLU A 102 -1.40 -31.53 12.02
N LEU A 103 -1.13 -30.32 12.56
CA LEU A 103 0.02 -30.07 13.42
C LEU A 103 -0.07 -30.85 14.73
N LEU A 104 -1.23 -30.85 15.40
CA LEU A 104 -1.44 -31.61 16.63
C LEU A 104 -1.31 -33.12 16.38
N ALA A 105 -1.86 -33.63 15.27
CA ALA A 105 -1.68 -35.02 14.84
C ALA A 105 -0.23 -35.35 14.47
N ALA A 106 0.53 -34.36 14.00
CA ALA A 106 1.96 -34.46 13.74
C ALA A 106 2.83 -34.31 15.00
N GLY A 107 2.23 -34.15 16.19
CA GLY A 107 2.91 -34.09 17.48
C GLY A 107 3.24 -32.69 17.98
N ALA A 108 2.58 -31.65 17.46
CA ALA A 108 2.75 -30.29 17.98
C ALA A 108 2.29 -30.19 19.45
N ASP A 109 2.98 -29.37 20.24
CA ASP A 109 2.63 -29.12 21.64
C ASP A 109 1.54 -28.04 21.73
N PRO A 110 0.29 -28.39 22.06
CA PRO A 110 -0.81 -27.42 22.15
C PRO A 110 -0.64 -26.42 23.29
N THR A 111 0.23 -26.70 24.27
CA THR A 111 0.44 -25.84 25.44
C THR A 111 1.39 -24.68 25.18
N GLY A 112 2.08 -24.72 24.03
CA GLY A 112 3.11 -23.75 23.68
C GLY A 112 4.32 -23.73 24.60
N LYS A 113 4.55 -24.79 25.39
CA LYS A 113 5.72 -24.91 26.26
C LYS A 113 6.94 -25.42 25.51
N ASN A 114 6.75 -26.24 24.48
CA ASN A 114 7.82 -26.78 23.66
C ASN A 114 7.69 -26.34 22.19
N PRO A 115 8.82 -26.09 21.49
CA PRO A 115 8.81 -25.85 20.05
C PRO A 115 8.26 -27.04 19.28
N SER A 116 7.32 -26.79 18.37
CA SER A 116 6.62 -27.80 17.55
C SER A 116 7.28 -28.00 16.19
N ASP A 117 8.59 -27.73 16.09
CA ASP A 117 9.33 -27.67 14.82
C ASP A 117 9.28 -28.96 14.00
N ASP A 118 9.28 -30.12 14.66
CA ASP A 118 9.14 -31.43 13.98
C ASP A 118 7.74 -31.59 13.37
N ALA A 119 6.69 -31.15 14.06
CA ALA A 119 5.34 -31.17 13.53
C ALA A 119 5.20 -30.24 12.32
N PHE A 120 5.81 -29.05 12.37
CA PHE A 120 5.87 -28.14 11.23
C PHE A 120 6.63 -28.73 10.05
N ALA A 121 7.86 -29.23 10.25
CA ALA A 121 8.64 -29.83 9.18
C ALA A 121 7.88 -31.01 8.53
N LYS A 122 7.23 -31.84 9.34
CA LYS A 122 6.50 -33.02 8.89
C LYS A 122 5.26 -32.65 8.08
N VAL A 123 4.45 -31.70 8.56
CA VAL A 123 3.26 -31.25 7.84
C VAL A 123 3.67 -30.54 6.55
N MET A 124 4.63 -29.62 6.62
CA MET A 124 5.00 -28.72 5.52
C MET A 124 5.79 -29.40 4.40
N TYR A 125 6.68 -30.32 4.77
CA TYR A 125 7.69 -30.88 3.87
C TYR A 125 7.75 -32.40 3.89
N GLY A 126 6.91 -33.08 4.68
CA GLY A 126 6.89 -34.54 4.77
C GLY A 126 8.12 -35.16 5.42
N MET A 127 8.90 -34.37 6.17
CA MET A 127 10.19 -34.79 6.77
C MET A 127 10.32 -34.25 8.20
N SER A 128 11.20 -34.84 9.01
CA SER A 128 11.52 -34.32 10.35
C SER A 128 12.26 -32.97 10.28
N ARG A 129 12.28 -32.24 11.39
CA ARG A 129 13.09 -31.01 11.52
C ARG A 129 14.55 -31.31 11.30
N ALA A 130 15.06 -32.44 11.80
CA ALA A 130 16.46 -32.81 11.67
C ALA A 130 16.85 -33.01 10.19
N GLU A 131 15.98 -33.67 9.41
CA GLU A 131 16.17 -33.86 7.97
C GLU A 131 16.11 -32.53 7.21
N LEU A 132 15.11 -31.68 7.51
CA LEU A 132 14.98 -30.37 6.89
C LEU A 132 16.18 -29.47 7.23
N GLN A 133 16.59 -29.42 8.50
CA GLN A 133 17.72 -28.61 8.96
C GLN A 133 19.03 -29.05 8.29
N LYS A 134 19.24 -30.37 8.14
CA LYS A 134 20.39 -30.91 7.42
C LYS A 134 20.43 -30.41 5.97
N LEU A 135 19.30 -30.42 5.26
CA LEU A 135 19.21 -29.91 3.88
C LEU A 135 19.51 -28.40 3.82
N LEU A 136 18.99 -27.63 4.77
CA LEU A 136 19.24 -26.18 4.83
C LEU A 136 20.70 -25.86 5.15
N ASP A 137 21.32 -26.60 6.07
CA ASP A 137 22.73 -26.44 6.41
C ASP A 137 23.63 -26.82 5.23
N GLU A 138 23.27 -27.86 4.47
CA GLU A 138 23.96 -28.23 3.23
C GLU A 138 23.86 -27.15 2.15
N ALA A 139 22.70 -26.53 1.99
CA ALA A 139 22.50 -25.41 1.06
C ALA A 139 23.25 -24.15 1.51
N ALA A 140 23.21 -23.82 2.80
CA ALA A 140 23.92 -22.66 3.36
C ALA A 140 25.45 -22.81 3.26
N ALA A 141 25.98 -24.02 3.49
CA ALA A 141 27.40 -24.30 3.31
C ALA A 141 27.84 -24.18 1.85
N ALA A 142 26.99 -24.61 0.91
CA ALA A 142 27.24 -24.46 -0.52
C ALA A 142 27.17 -22.99 -0.97
N ASP A 143 26.21 -22.23 -0.45
CA ASP A 143 26.09 -20.79 -0.70
C ASP A 143 27.29 -20.02 -0.14
N GLU A 144 27.77 -20.37 1.07
CA GLU A 144 29.00 -19.80 1.63
C GLU A 144 30.23 -20.12 0.78
N ALA A 145 30.31 -21.31 0.18
CA ALA A 145 31.39 -21.69 -0.73
C ALA A 145 31.36 -20.85 -2.01
N ILE A 146 30.18 -20.63 -2.61
CA ILE A 146 29.99 -19.67 -3.71
C ILE A 146 30.41 -18.26 -3.25
N TRP A 147 30.05 -17.88 -2.03
CA TRP A 147 30.32 -16.56 -1.50
C TRP A 147 31.82 -16.25 -1.40
N LYS A 148 32.59 -17.23 -0.91
CA LYS A 148 34.06 -17.16 -0.81
C LYS A 148 34.76 -17.07 -2.16
N LEU A 149 34.18 -17.63 -3.23
CA LEU A 149 34.78 -17.61 -4.57
C LEU A 149 34.66 -16.24 -5.26
N HIS A 150 33.60 -15.46 -4.99
CA HIS A 150 33.31 -14.23 -5.75
C HIS A 150 33.45 -12.89 -5.00
N GLY A 151 33.52 -12.89 -3.65
CA GLY A 151 33.54 -11.64 -2.87
C GLY A 151 32.16 -10.96 -2.77
N THR A 152 32.09 -9.62 -2.83
CA THR A 152 30.82 -8.86 -2.77
C THR A 152 30.19 -8.74 -4.17
N HIS A 153 28.85 -8.73 -4.27
CA HIS A 153 28.06 -8.74 -5.52
C HIS A 153 28.27 -7.55 -6.49
N HIS A 154 29.24 -6.67 -6.27
CA HIS A 154 29.45 -5.46 -7.06
C HIS A 154 30.52 -5.60 -8.15
N ASP A 155 31.25 -6.73 -8.22
CA ASP A 155 32.27 -6.97 -9.25
C ASP A 155 31.81 -8.06 -10.24
N ARG A 156 31.16 -7.61 -11.33
CA ARG A 156 30.54 -8.49 -12.34
C ARG A 156 31.55 -9.37 -13.07
N ALA A 157 32.78 -8.89 -13.27
CA ALA A 157 33.84 -9.65 -13.92
C ALA A 157 34.30 -10.84 -13.06
N LYS A 158 34.42 -10.64 -11.74
CA LYS A 158 34.73 -11.74 -10.80
C LYS A 158 33.60 -12.76 -10.69
N TRP A 159 32.35 -12.31 -10.73
CA TRP A 159 31.20 -13.20 -10.77
C TRP A 159 31.19 -14.11 -11.99
N ASP A 160 31.45 -13.54 -13.18
CA ASP A 160 31.46 -14.32 -14.41
C ASP A 160 32.66 -15.27 -14.52
N ALA A 161 33.82 -14.91 -13.94
CA ALA A 161 34.97 -15.79 -13.80
C ALA A 161 34.70 -16.94 -12.80
N ALA A 162 34.08 -16.64 -11.64
CA ALA A 162 33.75 -17.64 -10.63
C ALA A 162 32.79 -18.72 -11.15
N LYS A 163 31.82 -18.37 -12.00
CA LYS A 163 30.89 -19.34 -12.62
C LYS A 163 31.58 -20.43 -13.43
N GLN A 164 32.78 -20.17 -13.94
CA GLN A 164 33.53 -21.12 -14.77
C GLN A 164 34.31 -22.13 -13.93
N THR A 165 34.47 -21.92 -12.61
CA THR A 165 35.23 -22.85 -11.76
C THR A 165 34.43 -24.14 -11.51
N ALA A 166 35.14 -25.24 -11.26
CA ALA A 166 34.50 -26.50 -10.87
C ALA A 166 33.80 -26.37 -9.51
N GLU A 167 34.42 -25.67 -8.56
CA GLU A 167 33.92 -25.47 -7.20
C GLU A 167 32.59 -24.70 -7.18
N PHE A 168 32.43 -23.67 -8.02
CA PHE A 168 31.16 -22.96 -8.16
C PHE A 168 30.08 -23.86 -8.75
N ARG A 169 30.41 -24.63 -9.80
CA ARG A 169 29.45 -25.55 -10.44
C ARG A 169 28.99 -26.65 -9.49
N ASP A 170 29.90 -27.19 -8.69
CA ASP A 170 29.59 -28.23 -7.69
C ASP A 170 28.74 -27.68 -6.55
N ALA A 171 29.08 -26.51 -6.01
CA ALA A 171 28.29 -25.84 -4.98
C ALA A 171 26.89 -25.47 -5.50
N ARG A 172 26.79 -24.98 -6.74
CA ARG A 172 25.50 -24.66 -7.37
C ARG A 172 24.66 -25.91 -7.61
N ALA A 173 25.25 -27.00 -8.11
CA ALA A 173 24.56 -28.27 -8.30
C ALA A 173 24.04 -28.84 -6.97
N LYS A 174 24.76 -28.62 -5.86
CA LYS A 174 24.31 -29.02 -4.52
C LYS A 174 23.11 -28.20 -4.03
N ILE A 175 23.11 -26.88 -4.23
CA ILE A 175 21.95 -26.01 -3.94
C ILE A 175 20.75 -26.42 -4.78
N ASP A 176 20.95 -26.60 -6.09
CA ASP A 176 19.88 -26.99 -7.02
C ASP A 176 19.33 -28.39 -6.66
N GLY A 177 20.18 -29.32 -6.21
CA GLY A 177 19.79 -30.64 -5.71
C GLY A 177 18.92 -30.58 -4.45
N VAL A 178 19.31 -29.76 -3.46
CA VAL A 178 18.51 -29.53 -2.24
C VAL A 178 17.17 -28.88 -2.58
N MET A 179 17.18 -27.84 -3.42
CA MET A 179 15.96 -27.17 -3.84
C MET A 179 15.03 -28.11 -4.60
N LYS A 180 15.56 -29.01 -5.43
CA LYS A 180 14.76 -30.02 -6.14
C LYS A 180 14.07 -30.98 -5.17
N GLN A 181 14.72 -31.38 -4.08
CA GLN A 181 14.09 -32.24 -3.05
C GLN A 181 12.98 -31.50 -2.30
N ILE A 182 13.21 -30.24 -1.92
CA ILE A 182 12.19 -29.40 -1.25
C ILE A 182 10.99 -29.15 -2.19
N LEU A 183 11.25 -28.87 -3.47
CA LEU A 183 10.20 -28.65 -4.46
C LEU A 183 9.42 -29.93 -4.77
N ALA A 184 10.08 -31.08 -4.84
CA ALA A 184 9.41 -32.37 -5.04
C ALA A 184 8.46 -32.69 -3.86
N ALA A 185 8.87 -32.43 -2.63
CA ALA A 185 8.01 -32.59 -1.45
C ALA A 185 6.79 -31.64 -1.49
N ARG A 186 7.00 -30.38 -1.88
CA ARG A 186 5.92 -29.40 -2.09
C ARG A 186 4.94 -29.84 -3.17
N ASP A 187 5.45 -30.32 -4.30
CA ASP A 187 4.65 -30.70 -5.45
C ASP A 187 3.86 -32.00 -5.18
N ALA A 188 4.42 -32.95 -4.42
CA ALA A 188 3.69 -34.10 -3.91
C ALA A 188 2.49 -33.69 -3.02
N ARG A 189 2.65 -32.65 -2.18
CA ARG A 189 1.54 -32.11 -1.37
C ARG A 189 0.49 -31.39 -2.20
N LYS A 190 0.89 -30.67 -3.27
CA LYS A 190 -0.06 -30.10 -4.24
C LYS A 190 -0.88 -31.18 -4.94
N ALA A 191 -0.24 -32.30 -5.31
CA ALA A 191 -0.94 -33.44 -5.89
C ALA A 191 -1.97 -34.03 -4.91
N ALA A 192 -1.57 -34.24 -3.65
CA ALA A 192 -2.49 -34.71 -2.60
C ALA A 192 -3.68 -33.75 -2.37
N PHE A 193 -3.47 -32.44 -2.46
CA PHE A 193 -4.55 -31.44 -2.41
C PHE A 193 -5.53 -31.60 -3.59
N ALA A 194 -5.02 -31.74 -4.81
CA ALA A 194 -5.84 -31.94 -6.00
C ALA A 194 -6.66 -33.24 -5.93
N ASP A 195 -6.07 -34.32 -5.42
CA ASP A 195 -6.77 -35.59 -5.21
C ASP A 195 -7.91 -35.47 -4.19
N ARG A 196 -7.73 -34.67 -3.13
CA ARG A 196 -8.77 -34.42 -2.13
C ARG A 196 -9.91 -33.56 -2.65
N VAL A 197 -9.63 -32.53 -3.47
CA VAL A 197 -10.67 -31.77 -4.22
C VAL A 197 -11.47 -32.71 -5.10
N LYS A 198 -10.79 -33.59 -5.85
CA LYS A 198 -11.43 -34.57 -6.73
C LYS A 198 -12.33 -35.54 -5.94
N ALA A 199 -11.87 -36.02 -4.80
CA ALA A 199 -12.65 -36.90 -3.92
C ALA A 199 -13.90 -36.20 -3.35
N LEU A 200 -13.77 -34.95 -2.90
CA LEU A 200 -14.91 -34.15 -2.40
C LEU A 200 -15.96 -33.91 -3.48
N ARG A 201 -15.54 -33.53 -4.69
CA ARG A 201 -16.45 -33.37 -5.84
C ARG A 201 -17.19 -34.66 -6.16
N ALA A 202 -16.50 -35.80 -6.17
CA ALA A 202 -17.13 -37.11 -6.38
C ALA A 202 -18.14 -37.46 -5.27
N ALA A 203 -17.85 -37.11 -4.01
CA ALA A 203 -18.77 -37.32 -2.89
C ALA A 203 -20.02 -36.42 -2.97
N ILE A 204 -19.87 -35.16 -3.40
CA ILE A 204 -20.99 -34.25 -3.67
C ILE A 204 -21.91 -34.84 -4.75
N ASP A 205 -21.33 -35.29 -5.87
CA ASP A 205 -22.09 -35.88 -6.97
C ASP A 205 -22.84 -37.15 -6.55
N ALA A 206 -22.21 -37.99 -5.72
CA ALA A 206 -22.84 -39.18 -5.16
C ALA A 206 -24.02 -38.82 -4.22
N ALA A 207 -23.83 -37.85 -3.32
CA ALA A 207 -24.89 -37.37 -2.42
C ALA A 207 -26.07 -36.76 -3.20
N LYS A 208 -25.80 -35.97 -4.25
CA LYS A 208 -26.82 -35.42 -5.14
C LYS A 208 -27.62 -36.53 -5.86
N LYS A 209 -26.94 -37.56 -6.38
CA LYS A 209 -27.59 -38.72 -7.02
C LYS A 209 -28.47 -39.51 -6.04
N ALA A 210 -28.03 -39.63 -4.78
CA ALA A 210 -28.79 -40.26 -3.71
C ALA A 210 -29.93 -39.37 -3.16
N LYS A 211 -30.07 -38.13 -3.65
CA LYS A 211 -31.03 -37.11 -3.16
C LYS A 211 -30.82 -36.73 -1.69
N GLU A 212 -29.60 -36.86 -1.18
CA GLU A 212 -29.20 -36.44 0.17
C GLU A 212 -28.81 -34.94 0.17
N ILE A 213 -29.80 -34.05 0.03
CA ILE A 213 -29.58 -32.61 -0.22
C ILE A 213 -28.73 -31.95 0.87
N ASP A 214 -29.07 -32.15 2.15
CA ASP A 214 -28.34 -31.52 3.27
C ASP A 214 -26.86 -31.95 3.31
N LYS A 215 -26.58 -33.21 2.97
CA LYS A 215 -25.23 -33.75 2.89
C LYS A 215 -24.46 -33.16 1.71
N ALA A 216 -25.10 -33.02 0.55
CA ALA A 216 -24.50 -32.38 -0.61
C ALA A 216 -24.16 -30.90 -0.32
N THR A 217 -25.08 -30.15 0.31
CA THR A 217 -24.86 -28.76 0.71
C THR A 217 -23.71 -28.62 1.71
N LYS A 218 -23.63 -29.52 2.70
CA LYS A 218 -22.50 -29.55 3.64
C LYS A 218 -21.18 -29.80 2.91
N LEU A 219 -21.13 -30.81 2.03
CA LEU A 219 -19.93 -31.13 1.26
C LEU A 219 -19.53 -30.02 0.28
N GLU A 220 -20.48 -29.26 -0.28
CA GLU A 220 -20.22 -28.08 -1.11
C GLU A 220 -19.62 -26.93 -0.30
N ALA A 221 -20.10 -26.71 0.92
CA ALA A 221 -19.50 -25.75 1.85
C ALA A 221 -18.07 -26.17 2.23
N ASP A 222 -17.87 -27.45 2.56
CA ASP A 222 -16.56 -28.03 2.88
C ASP A 222 -15.59 -27.91 1.68
N LEU A 223 -16.07 -28.16 0.45
CA LEU A 223 -15.29 -27.99 -0.77
C LEU A 223 -14.94 -26.51 -1.02
N GLY A 224 -15.88 -25.59 -0.83
CA GLY A 224 -15.64 -24.16 -0.97
C GLY A 224 -14.60 -23.64 0.01
N ALA A 225 -14.67 -24.06 1.28
CA ALA A 225 -13.66 -23.75 2.29
C ALA A 225 -12.29 -24.36 1.95
N PHE A 226 -12.28 -25.60 1.45
CA PHE A 226 -11.05 -26.30 1.06
C PHE A 226 -10.40 -25.68 -0.19
N GLU A 227 -11.15 -25.36 -1.25
CA GLU A 227 -10.63 -24.72 -2.45
C GLU A 227 -10.12 -23.29 -2.18
N ALA A 228 -10.79 -22.53 -1.32
CA ALA A 228 -10.32 -21.22 -0.85
C ALA A 228 -8.95 -21.30 -0.13
N SER A 229 -8.61 -22.45 0.44
CA SER A 229 -7.37 -22.67 1.18
C SER A 229 -6.18 -23.18 0.37
N GLY A 230 -6.41 -23.81 -0.79
CA GLY A 230 -5.35 -24.37 -1.64
C GLY A 230 -5.03 -23.57 -2.89
N ALA A 231 -5.85 -22.57 -3.24
CA ALA A 231 -5.47 -21.54 -4.18
C ALA A 231 -4.43 -20.64 -3.51
N GLY A 232 -3.14 -20.94 -3.68
CA GLY A 232 -2.06 -20.10 -3.18
C GLY A 232 -2.29 -18.63 -3.56
N GLY A 233 -2.53 -17.79 -2.56
CA GLY A 233 -2.79 -16.35 -2.75
C GLY A 233 -4.23 -15.88 -2.53
N GLY A 234 -5.06 -16.58 -1.75
CA GLY A 234 -6.34 -16.05 -1.28
C GLY A 234 -6.14 -14.82 -0.39
N ASN A 235 -6.14 -13.63 -1.00
CA ASN A 235 -6.05 -12.37 -0.30
C ASN A 235 -7.23 -12.23 0.70
N VAL A 236 -6.95 -12.11 2.01
CA VAL A 236 -7.97 -12.06 3.07
C VAL A 236 -8.62 -10.69 3.13
N ARG A 237 -9.95 -10.63 3.10
CA ARG A 237 -10.71 -9.39 3.36
C ARG A 237 -10.94 -9.27 4.86
N VAL A 238 -10.50 -8.17 5.45
CA VAL A 238 -10.74 -7.83 6.86
C VAL A 238 -12.05 -7.08 6.96
N GLU A 239 -13.04 -7.68 7.63
CA GLU A 239 -14.32 -7.06 7.95
C GLU A 239 -14.24 -6.40 9.33
N VAL A 240 -14.50 -5.10 9.40
CA VAL A 240 -14.62 -4.35 10.65
C VAL A 240 -16.10 -4.18 10.96
N PRO A 241 -16.60 -4.72 12.09
CA PRO A 241 -18.01 -4.62 12.42
C PRO A 241 -18.44 -3.18 12.69
N SER A 242 -19.75 -2.97 12.85
CA SER A 242 -20.28 -1.69 13.32
C SER A 242 -19.74 -1.37 14.72
N GLY A 243 -19.36 -0.12 14.95
CA GLY A 243 -18.81 0.34 16.22
C GLY A 243 -17.75 1.43 16.06
N MET A 244 -17.22 1.86 17.20
CA MET A 244 -16.09 2.78 17.29
C MET A 244 -14.85 2.03 17.79
N PHE A 245 -13.76 2.10 17.04
CA PHE A 245 -12.53 1.36 17.31
C PHE A 245 -11.39 2.34 17.53
N LEU A 246 -10.89 2.39 18.77
CA LEU A 246 -9.77 3.26 19.14
C LEU A 246 -8.45 2.64 18.70
N LEU A 247 -7.81 3.28 17.72
CA LEU A 247 -6.47 2.93 17.27
C LEU A 247 -5.43 3.66 18.12
N ARG A 248 -4.59 2.90 18.79
CA ARG A 248 -3.41 3.43 19.52
C ARG A 248 -2.12 3.36 18.70
N GLN A 249 -2.16 2.65 17.57
CA GLN A 249 -1.09 2.43 16.60
C GLN A 249 -1.70 2.34 15.18
N PRO A 250 -0.91 2.59 14.12
CA PRO A 250 -1.38 2.42 12.74
C PRO A 250 -1.83 0.99 12.43
N LEU A 251 -2.88 0.85 11.64
CA LEU A 251 -3.23 -0.40 10.98
C LEU A 251 -2.41 -0.56 9.70
N TYR A 252 -1.61 -1.62 9.62
CA TYR A 252 -0.77 -1.90 8.46
C TYR A 252 -1.46 -2.88 7.52
N LEU A 253 -1.69 -2.48 6.28
CA LEU A 253 -2.15 -3.36 5.20
C LEU A 253 -0.92 -3.85 4.42
N LEU A 254 -0.50 -5.07 4.75
CA LEU A 254 0.65 -5.77 4.17
C LEU A 254 0.17 -6.82 3.16
N GLY A 255 1.08 -7.40 2.38
CA GLY A 255 0.75 -8.42 1.37
C GLY A 255 -0.02 -9.60 1.95
N GLY A 256 -1.06 -10.06 1.23
CA GLY A 256 -1.96 -11.14 1.65
C GLY A 256 -3.33 -10.67 2.17
N VAL A 257 -3.56 -9.36 2.27
CA VAL A 257 -4.88 -8.76 2.57
C VAL A 257 -5.52 -8.24 1.28
N SER A 258 -6.71 -8.71 0.90
CA SER A 258 -7.44 -8.20 -0.28
C SER A 258 -8.13 -6.88 0.01
N GLY A 259 -8.46 -6.63 1.27
CA GLY A 259 -9.10 -5.38 1.64
C GLY A 259 -9.42 -5.22 3.11
N LEU A 260 -9.82 -4.00 3.44
CA LEU A 260 -10.34 -3.57 4.72
C LEU A 260 -11.71 -2.95 4.51
N TRP A 261 -12.75 -3.57 5.06
CA TRP A 261 -14.14 -3.20 4.82
C TRP A 261 -14.84 -2.94 6.15
N GLY A 262 -15.43 -1.77 6.31
CA GLY A 262 -16.35 -1.52 7.42
C GLY A 262 -17.81 -1.87 7.09
N ALA A 263 -18.67 -1.78 8.08
CA ALA A 263 -20.11 -1.98 7.92
C ALA A 263 -20.84 -0.78 7.28
N GLY A 264 -20.12 0.31 7.00
CA GLY A 264 -20.64 1.56 6.43
C GLY A 264 -20.02 2.79 7.11
N PRO A 265 -19.89 3.93 6.42
CA PRO A 265 -19.27 5.15 6.97
C PRO A 265 -19.97 5.67 8.23
N ASP A 266 -21.29 5.50 8.34
CA ASP A 266 -22.06 5.91 9.53
C ASP A 266 -22.10 4.84 10.64
N LYS A 267 -21.61 3.63 10.35
CA LYS A 267 -21.70 2.46 11.24
C LYS A 267 -20.36 2.05 11.84
N THR A 268 -19.27 2.20 11.09
CA THR A 268 -17.92 1.81 11.52
C THR A 268 -17.03 3.04 11.54
N THR A 269 -16.43 3.33 12.71
CA THR A 269 -15.47 4.42 12.86
C THR A 269 -14.17 3.91 13.46
N LEU A 270 -13.07 4.09 12.72
CA LEU A 270 -11.71 3.98 13.23
C LEU A 270 -11.29 5.35 13.76
N ILE A 271 -10.96 5.47 15.04
CA ILE A 271 -10.66 6.75 15.69
C ILE A 271 -9.30 6.72 16.38
N THR A 272 -8.58 7.85 16.37
CA THR A 272 -7.40 8.04 17.22
C THR A 272 -7.30 9.46 17.77
N ASP A 273 -6.67 9.58 18.93
CA ASP A 273 -6.27 10.83 19.59
C ASP A 273 -4.77 11.13 19.41
N LYS A 274 -4.02 10.23 18.78
CA LYS A 274 -2.57 10.34 18.61
C LYS A 274 -2.21 10.89 17.21
N PRO A 275 -1.05 11.56 17.06
CA PRO A 275 -0.55 12.00 15.76
C PRO A 275 0.04 10.83 14.96
N ILE A 276 -0.79 9.87 14.57
CA ILE A 276 -0.42 8.67 13.80
C ILE A 276 -1.09 8.66 12.42
N HIS A 277 -0.59 7.86 11.50
CA HIS A 277 -1.33 7.52 10.29
C HIS A 277 -2.29 6.38 10.67
N LEU A 278 -3.60 6.52 10.47
CA LEU A 278 -4.57 5.50 10.92
C LEU A 278 -4.36 4.20 10.16
N ILE A 279 -4.22 4.29 8.84
CA ILE A 279 -3.98 3.14 7.96
C ILE A 279 -2.72 3.40 7.14
N LYS A 280 -1.82 2.42 7.09
CA LYS A 280 -0.63 2.41 6.23
C LYS A 280 -0.71 1.24 5.27
N MET A 281 -0.81 1.54 3.99
CA MET A 281 -0.94 0.55 2.93
C MET A 281 0.41 0.37 2.21
N HIS A 282 1.00 -0.80 2.41
CA HIS A 282 2.28 -1.19 1.81
C HIS A 282 2.13 -2.21 0.67
N ALA A 283 0.97 -2.85 0.57
CA ALA A 283 0.59 -3.74 -0.52
C ALA A 283 -0.79 -3.36 -1.07
N THR A 284 -1.14 -3.93 -2.21
CA THR A 284 -2.44 -3.75 -2.85
C THR A 284 -3.57 -4.27 -1.96
N ALA A 285 -4.55 -3.42 -1.65
CA ALA A 285 -5.75 -3.77 -0.92
C ALA A 285 -6.88 -2.78 -1.24
N THR A 286 -8.12 -3.28 -1.35
CA THR A 286 -9.32 -2.44 -1.42
C THR A 286 -9.68 -1.92 -0.03
N VAL A 287 -9.94 -0.63 0.12
CA VAL A 287 -10.32 -0.05 1.41
C VAL A 287 -11.69 0.61 1.28
N ALA A 288 -12.65 0.23 2.12
CA ALA A 288 -14.04 0.63 1.92
C ALA A 288 -14.90 0.76 3.19
N ASN A 289 -15.95 1.57 3.11
CA ASN A 289 -17.13 1.55 3.98
C ASN A 289 -16.90 1.85 5.48
N PHE A 290 -16.12 2.88 5.81
CA PHE A 290 -15.97 3.32 7.21
C PHE A 290 -15.62 4.81 7.33
N THR A 291 -15.66 5.32 8.56
CA THR A 291 -15.10 6.63 8.92
C THR A 291 -13.72 6.47 9.55
N ALA A 292 -12.74 7.26 9.12
CA ALA A 292 -11.42 7.40 9.73
C ALA A 292 -11.31 8.79 10.39
N LYS A 293 -11.24 8.83 11.72
CA LYS A 293 -11.30 10.07 12.52
C LYS A 293 -10.03 10.33 13.31
N GLY A 294 -9.51 11.56 13.21
CA GLY A 294 -8.30 12.00 13.92
C GLY A 294 -7.02 11.56 13.23
N GLY A 295 -5.89 11.70 13.92
CA GLY A 295 -4.57 11.33 13.40
C GLY A 295 -3.94 12.37 12.47
N THR A 296 -2.72 12.08 12.02
CA THR A 296 -2.02 12.92 11.04
C THR A 296 -2.55 12.65 9.64
N VAL A 297 -2.66 11.36 9.29
CA VAL A 297 -3.14 10.89 8.00
C VAL A 297 -4.19 9.81 8.19
N GLY A 298 -5.28 9.86 7.43
CA GLY A 298 -6.29 8.80 7.45
C GLY A 298 -5.79 7.52 6.80
N LEU A 299 -5.36 7.62 5.54
CA LEU A 299 -4.79 6.53 4.76
C LEU A 299 -3.50 6.96 4.06
N ALA A 300 -2.39 6.35 4.43
CA ALA A 300 -1.09 6.56 3.80
C ALA A 300 -0.77 5.41 2.83
N LEU A 301 -0.51 5.75 1.58
CA LEU A 301 -0.15 4.84 0.48
C LEU A 301 1.36 4.90 0.24
N THR A 302 2.08 3.90 0.75
CA THR A 302 3.54 3.95 0.91
C THR A 302 4.27 2.74 0.29
N GLY A 303 3.67 2.09 -0.72
CA GLY A 303 4.03 0.77 -1.31
C GLY A 303 5.50 0.48 -1.70
N HIS A 304 5.71 -0.56 -2.53
CA HIS A 304 7.03 -1.05 -2.98
C HIS A 304 7.20 -0.90 -4.50
N ASP A 305 8.42 -0.68 -5.02
CA ASP A 305 8.72 -0.57 -6.47
C ASP A 305 8.55 -1.90 -7.23
N HIS A 306 8.41 -1.84 -8.56
CA HIS A 306 8.20 -2.94 -9.52
C HIS A 306 9.21 -4.11 -9.43
N HIS A 307 10.34 -3.92 -8.75
CA HIS A 307 11.50 -4.82 -8.81
C HIS A 307 12.16 -5.14 -7.47
N PHE A 308 11.52 -4.83 -6.32
CA PHE A 308 12.16 -5.05 -5.02
C PHE A 308 11.63 -6.28 -4.28
N GLU A 309 12.58 -7.15 -3.90
CA GLU A 309 12.40 -8.11 -2.82
C GLU A 309 12.21 -7.34 -1.49
N LEU A 310 11.26 -7.82 -0.67
CA LEU A 310 10.89 -7.30 0.65
C LEU A 310 12.13 -6.89 1.48
N GLY A 311 12.44 -5.58 1.58
CA GLY A 311 13.58 -5.17 2.40
C GLY A 311 13.93 -3.69 2.53
N SER A 312 13.51 -2.80 1.61
CA SER A 312 13.84 -1.37 1.74
C SER A 312 12.59 -0.53 2.03
N PRO A 313 12.39 -0.07 3.28
CA PRO A 313 11.48 1.03 3.55
C PRO A 313 12.14 2.29 3.01
N THR A 314 11.37 3.18 2.35
CA THR A 314 11.87 4.38 1.65
C THR A 314 12.56 3.98 0.34
N LEU A 315 12.00 4.21 -0.84
CA LEU A 315 11.84 5.53 -1.49
C LEU A 315 10.90 5.46 -2.71
N LYS A 316 10.21 4.34 -2.92
CA LYS A 316 9.47 4.07 -4.16
C LYS A 316 8.20 3.29 -3.88
N SER A 317 7.08 4.01 -3.74
CA SER A 317 5.76 3.39 -3.65
C SER A 317 5.22 3.06 -5.03
N TYR A 318 4.88 1.79 -5.29
CA TYR A 318 3.94 1.38 -6.33
C TYR A 318 2.72 0.74 -5.68
N ILE A 319 1.55 1.33 -5.93
CA ILE A 319 0.24 0.75 -5.62
C ILE A 319 -0.62 1.00 -6.85
N ALA A 320 -1.08 -0.09 -7.46
CA ALA A 320 -1.85 -0.01 -8.69
C ALA A 320 -3.12 -0.85 -8.68
N GLY A 321 -4.09 -0.41 -9.48
CA GLY A 321 -5.35 -1.12 -9.71
C GLY A 321 -6.20 -1.26 -8.45
N GLN A 322 -6.10 -0.33 -7.50
CA GLN A 322 -6.86 -0.39 -6.25
C GLN A 322 -8.02 0.59 -6.25
N ASP A 323 -9.11 0.17 -5.60
CA ASP A 323 -10.28 0.98 -5.46
C ASP A 323 -10.52 1.34 -3.97
N PHE A 324 -10.94 2.58 -3.74
CA PHE A 324 -11.25 3.16 -2.43
C PHE A 324 -12.69 3.66 -2.43
N TYR A 325 -13.54 3.11 -1.55
CA TYR A 325 -15.00 3.31 -1.64
C TYR A 325 -15.63 3.80 -0.34
N ALA A 326 -16.46 4.84 -0.44
CA ALA A 326 -17.36 5.25 0.65
C ALA A 326 -16.66 5.40 2.02
N ILE A 327 -15.48 6.01 2.02
CA ILE A 327 -14.71 6.32 3.23
C ILE A 327 -14.93 7.78 3.60
N THR A 328 -15.22 8.05 4.88
CA THR A 328 -15.20 9.42 5.41
C THR A 328 -13.94 9.65 6.23
N PHE A 329 -13.08 10.53 5.76
CA PHE A 329 -11.94 11.05 6.49
C PHE A 329 -12.36 12.32 7.23
N ARG A 330 -12.10 12.37 8.54
CA ARG A 330 -12.49 13.49 9.38
C ARG A 330 -11.42 13.87 10.40
N ASP A 331 -11.17 15.16 10.54
CA ASP A 331 -10.33 15.74 11.60
C ASP A 331 -8.86 15.25 11.58
N GLN A 332 -8.31 14.93 10.41
CA GLN A 332 -6.87 14.71 10.26
C GLN A 332 -6.10 16.03 10.40
N THR A 333 -4.85 15.98 10.86
CA THR A 333 -4.02 17.19 10.98
C THR A 333 -3.24 17.52 9.70
N PHE A 334 -3.02 16.55 8.80
CA PHE A 334 -2.32 16.75 7.54
C PHE A 334 -3.16 16.39 6.31
N ALA A 335 -3.58 15.13 6.16
CA ALA A 335 -4.34 14.71 4.97
C ALA A 335 -5.31 13.55 5.23
N GLY A 336 -6.42 13.47 4.49
CA GLY A 336 -7.26 12.28 4.50
C GLY A 336 -6.55 11.09 3.84
N ILE A 337 -6.09 11.29 2.60
CA ILE A 337 -5.22 10.35 1.89
C ILE A 337 -3.88 11.00 1.59
N HIS A 338 -2.81 10.25 1.82
CA HIS A 338 -1.43 10.64 1.50
C HIS A 338 -0.80 9.59 0.58
N VAL A 339 -0.20 10.00 -0.53
CA VAL A 339 0.49 9.12 -1.49
C VAL A 339 1.92 9.58 -1.68
N GLY A 340 2.87 8.69 -1.42
CA GLY A 340 4.30 8.94 -1.57
C GLY A 340 4.96 9.47 -0.29
N THR A 341 5.80 10.50 -0.38
CA THR A 341 6.57 11.04 0.76
C THR A 341 5.90 12.24 1.43
N ASP A 342 6.00 12.32 2.76
CA ASP A 342 5.53 13.46 3.58
C ASP A 342 6.38 14.71 3.33
N ASP A 343 7.62 14.54 2.86
CA ASP A 343 8.52 15.64 2.60
C ASP A 343 8.20 16.31 1.26
N ALA A 344 7.54 17.47 1.32
CA ALA A 344 7.25 18.30 0.16
C ALA A 344 8.51 18.79 -0.58
N ALA A 345 9.70 18.68 -0.01
CA ALA A 345 10.97 19.00 -0.66
C ALA A 345 11.59 17.80 -1.39
N VAL A 346 11.14 16.57 -1.14
CA VAL A 346 11.68 15.37 -1.79
C VAL A 346 10.76 14.94 -2.93
N MET A 347 11.35 14.65 -4.09
CA MET A 347 10.63 13.97 -5.18
C MET A 347 10.18 12.61 -4.66
N GLY A 348 8.88 12.45 -4.41
CA GLY A 348 8.37 11.20 -3.86
C GLY A 348 8.22 10.10 -4.90
N GLY A 349 8.15 8.84 -4.42
CA GLY A 349 7.49 7.66 -5.02
C GLY A 349 7.89 7.22 -6.43
N ALA A 350 7.72 5.93 -6.75
CA ALA A 350 7.89 5.45 -8.13
C ALA A 350 6.65 5.80 -8.96
N GLU A 351 5.47 5.31 -8.56
CA GLU A 351 4.28 5.37 -9.40
C GLU A 351 2.99 5.07 -8.62
N HIS A 352 1.88 5.68 -9.02
CA HIS A 352 0.54 5.37 -8.50
C HIS A 352 -0.41 5.26 -9.70
N ASP A 353 -0.82 4.04 -10.03
CA ASP A 353 -1.40 3.67 -11.33
C ASP A 353 -2.80 3.03 -11.22
N GLN A 354 -3.75 3.36 -12.10
CA GLN A 354 -5.04 2.66 -12.23
C GLN A 354 -5.93 2.66 -10.97
N ASN A 355 -5.80 3.67 -10.11
CA ASN A 355 -6.54 3.72 -8.84
C ASN A 355 -7.85 4.50 -8.93
N LYS A 356 -8.89 4.06 -8.20
CA LYS A 356 -10.18 4.76 -8.15
C LYS A 356 -10.54 5.19 -6.74
N TYR A 357 -11.01 6.42 -6.60
CA TYR A 357 -11.52 7.02 -5.37
C TYR A 357 -12.99 7.36 -5.58
N VAL A 358 -13.90 6.63 -4.96
CA VAL A 358 -15.34 6.74 -5.28
C VAL A 358 -16.15 6.99 -4.01
N GLY A 359 -16.91 8.08 -3.99
CA GLY A 359 -17.80 8.42 -2.88
C GLY A 359 -17.06 8.75 -1.58
N LEU A 360 -15.85 9.30 -1.67
CA LEU A 360 -15.04 9.64 -0.50
C LEU A 360 -15.43 11.00 0.07
N LYS A 361 -15.39 11.15 1.40
CA LYS A 361 -15.62 12.43 2.07
C LYS A 361 -14.39 12.84 2.86
N PHE A 362 -13.99 14.10 2.76
CA PHE A 362 -12.84 14.68 3.42
C PHE A 362 -13.29 15.92 4.20
N LEU A 363 -13.50 15.76 5.50
CA LEU A 363 -14.09 16.79 6.36
C LEU A 363 -13.06 17.29 7.36
N ASN A 364 -12.60 18.52 7.21
CA ASN A 364 -11.59 19.15 8.08
C ASN A 364 -10.30 18.33 8.19
N THR A 365 -9.82 17.77 7.08
CA THR A 365 -8.66 16.87 7.04
C THR A 365 -7.31 17.60 7.09
N GLY A 366 -7.24 18.72 7.81
CA GLY A 366 -6.01 19.47 8.01
C GLY A 366 -5.60 20.26 6.78
N ASP A 367 -4.43 19.97 6.24
CA ASP A 367 -3.91 20.68 5.07
C ASP A 367 -4.59 20.23 3.77
N TYR A 368 -4.84 18.93 3.61
CA TYR A 368 -5.25 18.34 2.34
C TYR A 368 -6.38 17.33 2.48
N GLY A 369 -7.22 17.17 1.46
CA GLY A 369 -8.10 16.00 1.34
C GLY A 369 -7.28 14.81 0.86
N ILE A 370 -6.74 14.95 -0.35
CA ILE A 370 -5.78 14.03 -0.94
C ILE A 370 -4.48 14.79 -1.21
N TYR A 371 -3.38 14.30 -0.67
CA TYR A 371 -2.03 14.79 -0.97
C TYR A 371 -1.24 13.73 -1.72
N ILE A 372 -0.73 14.11 -2.89
CA ILE A 372 0.06 13.23 -3.75
C ILE A 372 1.41 13.88 -4.03
N ASN A 373 2.46 13.15 -3.68
CA ASN A 373 3.85 13.50 -3.99
C ASN A 373 4.56 12.22 -4.48
N THR A 374 4.47 11.95 -5.78
CA THR A 374 4.99 10.74 -6.42
C THR A 374 5.60 11.04 -7.79
N GLY A 375 6.50 10.20 -8.28
CA GLY A 375 7.17 10.38 -9.56
C GLY A 375 6.22 10.25 -10.75
N MET A 376 5.18 9.41 -10.64
CA MET A 376 4.22 9.15 -11.72
C MET A 376 2.80 8.90 -11.18
N LEU A 377 1.78 9.47 -11.83
CA LEU A 377 0.35 9.15 -11.65
C LEU A 377 -0.25 8.70 -12.97
N ASP A 378 -0.41 7.39 -13.15
CA ASP A 378 -1.06 6.85 -14.35
C ASP A 378 -2.52 6.44 -14.05
N LYS A 379 -3.43 6.73 -14.97
CA LYS A 379 -4.87 6.38 -14.96
C LYS A 379 -5.57 6.37 -13.59
N TRP A 380 -5.54 7.48 -12.84
CA TRP A 380 -6.30 7.57 -11.59
C TRP A 380 -7.65 8.28 -11.80
N LEU A 381 -8.63 7.95 -10.96
CA LEU A 381 -10.00 8.45 -11.09
C LEU A 381 -10.57 8.83 -9.74
N CYS A 382 -11.09 10.03 -9.60
CA CYS A 382 -11.86 10.46 -8.44
C CYS A 382 -13.31 10.77 -8.85
N LEU A 383 -14.26 10.01 -8.30
CA LEU A 383 -15.69 10.13 -8.58
C LEU A 383 -16.45 10.51 -7.32
N HIS A 384 -17.33 11.52 -7.42
CA HIS A 384 -18.31 11.82 -6.39
C HIS A 384 -17.71 12.06 -4.99
N GLY A 385 -16.55 12.71 -4.96
CA GLY A 385 -15.86 13.06 -3.72
C GLY A 385 -16.40 14.36 -3.11
N GLU A 386 -16.43 14.44 -1.79
CA GLU A 386 -16.75 15.66 -1.03
C GLU A 386 -15.52 16.13 -0.26
N PHE A 387 -15.11 17.38 -0.47
CA PHE A 387 -13.96 18.00 0.19
C PHE A 387 -14.42 19.26 0.91
N ALA A 388 -14.26 19.32 2.23
CA ALA A 388 -14.65 20.47 3.03
C ALA A 388 -13.62 20.83 4.10
N GLY A 389 -13.31 22.13 4.22
CA GLY A 389 -12.57 22.69 5.35
C GLY A 389 -11.05 22.47 5.35
N GLN A 390 -10.45 22.08 4.22
CA GLN A 390 -9.00 21.94 4.10
C GLN A 390 -8.29 23.30 4.09
N LYS A 391 -7.09 23.37 4.71
CA LYS A 391 -6.29 24.61 4.78
C LYS A 391 -5.52 24.92 3.49
N LYS A 392 -5.06 23.90 2.76
CA LYS A 392 -4.17 24.09 1.60
C LYS A 392 -4.76 23.64 0.28
N ALA A 393 -5.39 22.47 0.21
CA ALA A 393 -6.16 22.09 -0.98
C ALA A 393 -7.14 20.93 -0.73
N GLY A 394 -8.15 20.77 -1.57
CA GLY A 394 -8.93 19.53 -1.61
C GLY A 394 -8.08 18.37 -2.11
N ILE A 395 -7.57 18.49 -3.34
CA ILE A 395 -6.62 17.56 -3.95
C ILE A 395 -5.36 18.33 -4.31
N ALA A 396 -4.19 17.86 -3.87
CA ALA A 396 -2.90 18.42 -4.23
C ALA A 396 -2.00 17.36 -4.86
N VAL A 397 -1.45 17.68 -6.04
CA VAL A 397 -0.39 16.91 -6.69
C VAL A 397 0.85 17.82 -6.75
N LYS A 398 1.81 17.63 -5.84
CA LYS A 398 2.92 18.57 -5.61
C LYS A 398 4.20 18.27 -6.38
N PHE A 399 4.33 17.05 -6.87
CA PHE A 399 5.40 16.64 -7.77
C PHE A 399 4.85 15.48 -8.58
N ASN A 400 5.04 15.54 -9.89
CA ASN A 400 4.73 14.44 -10.78
C ASN A 400 5.38 14.65 -12.16
N ASN A 401 5.98 13.60 -12.71
CA ASN A 401 6.45 13.58 -14.09
C ASN A 401 5.28 13.39 -15.07
N LEU A 402 4.20 12.69 -14.67
CA LEU A 402 3.09 12.31 -15.55
C LEU A 402 1.78 12.22 -14.77
N ILE A 403 0.77 13.03 -15.13
CA ILE A 403 -0.60 12.87 -14.62
C ILE A 403 -1.49 12.38 -15.76
N HIS A 404 -2.09 11.21 -15.58
CA HIS A 404 -3.25 10.72 -16.31
C HIS A 404 -4.39 10.49 -15.31
N GLY A 405 -5.42 11.31 -15.35
CA GLY A 405 -6.56 11.07 -14.48
C GLY A 405 -7.72 12.03 -14.62
N CYS A 406 -8.81 11.70 -13.94
CA CYS A 406 -10.04 12.47 -13.98
C CYS A 406 -10.59 12.74 -12.56
N VAL A 407 -11.18 13.91 -12.37
CA VAL A 407 -11.95 14.29 -11.18
C VAL A 407 -13.36 14.64 -11.65
N VAL A 408 -14.35 13.83 -11.27
CA VAL A 408 -15.71 13.92 -11.84
C VAL A 408 -16.76 13.94 -10.73
N GLY A 409 -17.71 14.87 -10.84
CA GLY A 409 -18.85 14.92 -9.93
C GLY A 409 -18.48 15.25 -8.49
N CYS A 410 -17.33 15.89 -8.26
CA CYS A 410 -16.82 16.19 -6.92
C CYS A 410 -17.24 17.58 -6.45
N THR A 411 -17.41 17.75 -5.14
CA THR A 411 -17.73 19.03 -4.53
C THR A 411 -16.64 19.46 -3.55
N PHE A 412 -16.16 20.70 -3.71
CA PHE A 412 -15.14 21.33 -2.87
C PHE A 412 -15.77 22.53 -2.17
N LYS A 413 -15.71 22.60 -0.83
CA LYS A 413 -16.36 23.64 -0.03
C LYS A 413 -15.43 24.22 1.02
N GLU A 414 -15.44 25.53 1.16
CA GLU A 414 -14.80 26.22 2.30
C GLU A 414 -13.31 25.85 2.47
N ILE A 415 -12.59 25.79 1.35
CA ILE A 415 -11.16 25.46 1.32
C ILE A 415 -10.39 26.78 1.21
N ASP A 416 -9.46 27.05 2.13
CA ASP A 416 -8.69 28.30 2.12
C ASP A 416 -7.75 28.38 0.90
N GLY A 417 -7.21 27.24 0.47
CA GLY A 417 -6.53 27.10 -0.82
C GLY A 417 -7.45 26.63 -1.96
N PRO A 418 -6.89 26.24 -3.11
CA PRO A 418 -7.68 25.71 -4.22
C PRO A 418 -8.37 24.38 -3.87
N GLY A 419 -9.52 24.09 -4.51
CA GLY A 419 -10.09 22.75 -4.48
C GLY A 419 -9.16 21.73 -5.14
N ILE A 420 -8.53 22.11 -6.26
CA ILE A 420 -7.55 21.30 -6.98
C ILE A 420 -6.26 22.09 -7.18
N ASP A 421 -5.14 21.52 -6.76
CA ASP A 421 -3.78 22.07 -6.91
C ASP A 421 -2.87 21.08 -7.63
N PHE A 422 -2.90 21.07 -8.96
CA PHE A 422 -2.00 20.27 -9.77
C PHE A 422 -0.76 21.10 -10.10
N LEU A 423 0.37 20.77 -9.47
CA LEU A 423 1.65 21.32 -9.88
C LEU A 423 2.04 20.69 -11.22
N GLY A 424 2.32 21.53 -12.21
CA GLY A 424 2.70 21.08 -13.54
C GLY A 424 4.16 20.60 -13.58
N GLY A 425 4.34 19.28 -13.71
CA GLY A 425 5.51 18.66 -14.36
C GLY A 425 6.87 18.79 -13.67
N ASN A 426 7.81 17.97 -14.14
CA ASN A 426 9.22 18.11 -13.81
C ASN A 426 9.92 18.90 -14.93
N PRO A 427 10.41 20.12 -14.66
CA PRO A 427 11.05 20.97 -15.66
C PRO A 427 12.35 20.36 -16.20
N GLU A 428 12.96 19.39 -15.51
CA GLU A 428 14.21 18.77 -15.96
C GLU A 428 14.04 17.79 -17.10
N ILE A 429 12.90 17.11 -17.16
CA ILE A 429 12.64 16.07 -18.15
C ILE A 429 11.67 16.57 -19.24
N ALA A 430 11.27 17.85 -19.19
CA ALA A 430 10.27 18.46 -20.06
C ALA A 430 8.87 17.80 -20.04
N TYR A 431 8.64 16.83 -19.15
CA TYR A 431 7.34 16.18 -18.99
C TYR A 431 6.42 17.06 -18.13
N ARG A 432 5.32 17.46 -18.76
CA ARG A 432 4.18 18.15 -18.15
C ARG A 432 3.02 17.16 -17.99
N PRO A 433 2.04 17.40 -17.09
CA PRO A 433 0.90 16.50 -16.96
C PRO A 433 0.24 16.22 -18.32
N TRP A 434 0.16 14.95 -18.70
CA TRP A 434 -0.22 14.57 -20.07
C TRP A 434 -1.72 14.62 -20.29
N GLN A 435 -2.55 14.17 -19.33
CA GLN A 435 -4.00 14.08 -19.49
C GLN A 435 -4.72 14.30 -18.17
N ALA A 436 -5.41 15.43 -18.01
CA ALA A 436 -6.19 15.71 -16.81
C ALA A 436 -7.57 16.29 -17.15
N TRP A 437 -8.63 15.62 -16.67
CA TRP A 437 -10.00 16.05 -16.91
C TRP A 437 -10.71 16.34 -15.59
N ILE A 438 -11.29 17.54 -15.47
CA ILE A 438 -12.15 17.93 -14.36
C ILE A 438 -13.54 18.17 -14.94
N ASP A 439 -14.53 17.40 -14.48
CA ASP A 439 -15.89 17.41 -15.02
C ASP A 439 -16.94 17.44 -13.92
N GLN A 440 -18.06 18.13 -14.16
CA GLN A 440 -19.22 18.14 -13.25
C GLN A 440 -18.86 18.47 -11.79
N CYS A 441 -17.83 19.29 -11.58
CA CYS A 441 -17.34 19.63 -10.24
C CYS A 441 -17.86 20.99 -9.78
N GLU A 442 -18.09 21.11 -8.48
CA GLU A 442 -18.49 22.35 -7.83
C GLU A 442 -17.41 22.83 -6.86
N PHE A 443 -17.03 24.10 -6.98
CA PHE A 443 -16.03 24.75 -6.13
C PHE A 443 -16.70 25.95 -5.44
N ILE A 444 -17.01 25.81 -4.16
CA ILE A 444 -17.78 26.78 -3.38
C ILE A 444 -16.89 27.32 -2.28
N GLU A 445 -16.63 28.62 -2.27
CA GLU A 445 -15.71 29.22 -1.30
C GLU A 445 -14.35 28.50 -1.28
N CYS A 446 -13.76 28.23 -2.45
CA CYS A 446 -12.40 27.73 -2.61
C CYS A 446 -11.45 28.86 -3.04
N GLY A 447 -10.19 28.79 -2.63
CA GLY A 447 -9.14 29.77 -2.94
C GLY A 447 -9.05 30.93 -1.94
N ASN A 448 -8.08 31.80 -2.13
CA ASN A 448 -7.87 33.00 -1.31
C ASN A 448 -7.27 34.12 -2.15
N ALA A 449 -6.99 35.27 -1.54
CA ALA A 449 -6.50 36.46 -2.25
C ALA A 449 -5.22 36.23 -3.10
N THR A 450 -4.49 35.14 -2.85
CA THR A 450 -3.26 34.78 -3.56
C THR A 450 -3.36 33.48 -4.36
N ARG A 451 -4.47 32.74 -4.26
CA ARG A 451 -4.64 31.40 -4.83
C ARG A 451 -6.01 31.27 -5.51
N PRO A 452 -6.09 30.73 -6.73
CA PRO A 452 -7.37 30.53 -7.39
C PRO A 452 -8.17 29.41 -6.72
N ALA A 453 -9.46 29.28 -7.06
CA ALA A 453 -10.28 28.14 -6.65
C ALA A 453 -9.83 26.83 -7.33
N VAL A 454 -9.37 26.89 -8.58
CA VAL A 454 -8.81 25.76 -9.33
C VAL A 454 -7.45 26.13 -9.91
N GLU A 455 -6.42 25.37 -9.55
CA GLU A 455 -5.08 25.43 -10.13
C GLU A 455 -4.81 24.12 -10.88
N HIS A 456 -5.11 24.12 -12.18
CA HIS A 456 -5.01 22.96 -13.07
C HIS A 456 -3.61 22.83 -13.72
N GLY A 457 -2.63 23.62 -13.27
CA GLY A 457 -1.24 23.51 -13.70
C GLY A 457 -1.04 23.79 -15.19
N LEU A 458 -0.10 23.05 -15.79
CA LEU A 458 0.29 23.17 -17.19
C LEU A 458 0.18 21.79 -17.84
N ALA A 459 -1.02 21.39 -18.23
CA ALA A 459 -1.28 20.08 -18.83
C ALA A 459 -1.30 20.13 -20.37
N GLU A 460 -0.77 19.08 -21.00
CA GLU A 460 -0.73 18.93 -22.45
C GLU A 460 -2.14 18.62 -22.99
N LEU A 461 -2.82 17.62 -22.45
CA LEU A 461 -4.23 17.38 -22.73
C LEU A 461 -5.03 17.64 -21.47
N SER A 462 -5.91 18.64 -21.48
CA SER A 462 -6.76 18.87 -20.32
C SER A 462 -8.11 19.46 -20.66
N ALA A 463 -9.08 19.13 -19.83
CA ALA A 463 -10.45 19.59 -19.98
C ALA A 463 -11.01 20.06 -18.63
N PHE A 464 -11.79 21.13 -18.68
CA PHE A 464 -12.53 21.69 -17.56
C PHE A 464 -13.96 21.92 -18.01
N THR A 465 -14.86 20.99 -17.68
CA THR A 465 -16.20 20.92 -18.30
C THR A 465 -17.31 20.79 -17.27
N HIS A 466 -18.49 21.35 -17.56
CA HIS A 466 -19.68 21.28 -16.71
C HIS A 466 -19.42 21.70 -15.24
N CYS A 467 -18.46 22.59 -15.01
CA CYS A 467 -18.01 22.95 -13.67
C CYS A 467 -18.62 24.29 -13.21
N LYS A 468 -18.82 24.40 -11.89
CA LYS A 468 -19.28 25.63 -11.25
C LYS A 468 -18.26 26.09 -10.21
N VAL A 469 -17.86 27.36 -10.28
CA VAL A 469 -16.98 28.02 -9.31
C VAL A 469 -17.70 29.23 -8.74
N GLU A 470 -17.86 29.28 -7.42
CA GLU A 470 -18.63 30.32 -6.74
C GLU A 470 -17.93 30.80 -5.47
N THR A 471 -17.84 32.13 -5.27
CA THR A 471 -17.53 32.72 -3.95
C THR A 471 -18.47 33.87 -3.63
N LYS A 472 -19.02 33.88 -2.40
CA LYS A 472 -19.89 34.93 -1.86
C LYS A 472 -19.16 35.78 -0.84
N GLY A 473 -18.42 35.15 0.07
CA GLY A 473 -17.81 35.80 1.22
C GLY A 473 -16.41 36.33 0.96
N LYS A 474 -15.58 35.60 0.19
CA LYS A 474 -14.14 35.90 0.08
C LYS A 474 -13.68 36.28 -1.32
N ALA A 475 -12.71 37.21 -1.34
CA ALA A 475 -12.01 37.59 -2.55
C ALA A 475 -10.88 36.59 -2.84
N ILE A 476 -10.80 36.12 -4.09
CA ILE A 476 -9.81 35.12 -4.52
C ILE A 476 -8.99 35.57 -5.74
N ALA A 477 -7.82 34.95 -5.96
CA ALA A 477 -6.93 35.29 -7.07
C ALA A 477 -7.44 34.84 -8.46
N GLY A 478 -8.59 34.13 -8.51
CA GLY A 478 -9.27 33.73 -9.74
C GLY A 478 -10.12 32.48 -9.54
N GLY A 479 -11.09 32.25 -10.41
CA GLY A 479 -11.89 31.03 -10.39
C GLY A 479 -11.14 29.84 -10.98
N TYR A 480 -10.41 30.06 -12.08
CA TYR A 480 -9.66 29.03 -12.77
C TYR A 480 -8.30 29.53 -13.25
N ALA A 481 -7.26 28.72 -13.04
CA ALA A 481 -5.94 28.90 -13.65
C ALA A 481 -5.43 27.57 -14.22
N GLY A 482 -5.07 27.54 -15.51
CA GLY A 482 -4.51 26.33 -16.14
C GLY A 482 -4.44 26.40 -17.67
N SER A 483 -4.12 25.29 -18.32
CA SER A 483 -3.97 25.20 -19.79
C SER A 483 -4.97 24.23 -20.46
N PRO A 484 -6.30 24.42 -20.26
CA PRO A 484 -7.31 23.50 -20.78
C PRO A 484 -7.35 23.57 -22.31
N GLN A 485 -7.33 22.42 -22.97
CA GLN A 485 -7.68 22.35 -24.39
C GLN A 485 -9.17 22.58 -24.60
N VAL A 486 -10.00 22.10 -23.66
CA VAL A 486 -11.46 22.27 -23.69
C VAL A 486 -11.93 22.89 -22.39
N CYS A 487 -12.61 24.03 -22.48
CA CYS A 487 -13.37 24.64 -21.40
C CYS A 487 -14.83 24.77 -21.87
N GLN A 488 -15.74 23.99 -21.29
CA GLN A 488 -17.11 23.90 -21.80
C GLN A 488 -18.15 23.88 -20.69
N ASP A 489 -19.25 24.62 -20.87
CA ASP A 489 -20.42 24.61 -19.99
C ASP A 489 -20.05 24.93 -18.52
N CYS A 490 -19.17 25.93 -18.34
CA CYS A 490 -18.62 26.30 -17.04
C CYS A 490 -19.14 27.67 -16.56
N THR A 491 -19.45 27.78 -15.28
CA THR A 491 -19.82 29.05 -14.63
C THR A 491 -18.78 29.44 -13.59
N ILE A 492 -18.24 30.64 -13.71
CA ILE A 492 -17.22 31.20 -12.81
C ILE A 492 -17.75 32.53 -12.26
N ASP A 493 -18.35 32.47 -11.07
CA ASP A 493 -18.93 33.61 -10.37
C ASP A 493 -18.19 33.83 -9.04
N VAL A 494 -17.09 34.57 -9.10
CA VAL A 494 -16.19 34.73 -7.95
C VAL A 494 -15.99 36.19 -7.61
N LYS A 495 -15.90 36.50 -6.33
CA LYS A 495 -15.38 37.78 -5.87
C LYS A 495 -13.87 37.78 -6.08
N LEU A 496 -13.37 38.68 -6.91
CA LEU A 496 -11.95 38.73 -7.27
C LEU A 496 -11.16 39.62 -6.31
N ALA A 497 -9.94 39.20 -6.00
CA ALA A 497 -8.92 40.09 -5.45
C ALA A 497 -8.57 41.17 -6.48
N ALA A 498 -8.16 42.35 -6.00
CA ALA A 498 -7.86 43.48 -6.87
C ALA A 498 -6.83 43.11 -7.96
N GLY A 499 -7.15 43.42 -9.23
CA GLY A 499 -6.29 43.13 -10.37
C GLY A 499 -6.22 41.65 -10.80
N SER A 500 -6.95 40.76 -10.13
CA SER A 500 -6.96 39.32 -10.48
C SER A 500 -7.95 39.01 -11.60
N PRO A 501 -7.64 38.08 -12.52
CA PRO A 501 -8.59 37.61 -13.53
C PRO A 501 -9.56 36.56 -12.96
N ALA A 502 -10.77 36.46 -13.51
CA ALA A 502 -11.65 35.32 -13.24
C ALA A 502 -11.08 34.03 -13.82
N VAL A 503 -10.49 34.11 -15.02
CA VAL A 503 -9.93 32.96 -15.74
C VAL A 503 -8.53 33.31 -16.23
N LYS A 504 -7.55 32.51 -15.81
CA LYS A 504 -6.16 32.58 -16.28
C LYS A 504 -5.85 31.37 -17.17
N LEU A 505 -5.75 31.60 -18.46
CA LEU A 505 -5.37 30.63 -19.46
C LEU A 505 -3.86 30.63 -19.67
N ARG A 506 -3.23 29.49 -19.46
CA ARG A 506 -1.78 29.33 -19.56
C ARG A 506 -1.39 28.69 -20.88
N ALA A 507 -0.35 29.22 -21.50
CA ALA A 507 0.29 28.58 -22.63
C ALA A 507 1.01 27.29 -22.19
N VAL A 508 1.14 26.32 -23.10
CA VAL A 508 2.02 25.15 -22.94
C VAL A 508 3.16 25.30 -23.93
N ARG A 509 4.42 25.27 -23.44
CA ARG A 509 5.62 25.23 -24.30
C ARG A 509 6.40 23.96 -23.97
N LEU A 510 6.59 23.10 -24.98
CA LEU A 510 7.56 22.00 -24.95
C LEU A 510 8.84 22.40 -25.69
N ILE A 511 9.97 21.85 -25.27
CA ILE A 511 11.31 22.23 -25.75
C ILE A 511 11.60 21.64 -27.16
N SER A 512 10.75 20.79 -27.75
CA SER A 512 10.99 20.32 -29.12
C SER A 512 9.82 19.78 -29.96
N VAL A 513 8.62 19.49 -29.43
CA VAL A 513 7.57 18.82 -30.25
C VAL A 513 6.09 19.19 -30.06
N SER A 514 5.67 19.93 -29.03
CA SER A 514 4.23 20.25 -28.89
C SER A 514 3.87 21.65 -29.38
N ARG A 515 2.99 21.68 -30.38
CA ARG A 515 2.36 22.87 -30.97
C ARG A 515 1.47 23.53 -29.89
N ALA A 516 1.33 24.85 -29.93
CA ALA A 516 0.43 25.56 -29.02
C ALA A 516 -0.95 24.88 -29.02
N ASN A 517 -1.38 24.39 -27.86
CA ASN A 517 -2.73 23.86 -27.71
C ASN A 517 -3.72 25.00 -27.97
N GLY A 518 -4.58 24.83 -28.97
CA GLY A 518 -5.75 25.70 -29.09
C GLY A 518 -6.62 25.55 -27.84
N HIS A 519 -7.08 26.67 -27.29
CA HIS A 519 -8.08 26.65 -26.23
C HIS A 519 -9.47 26.74 -26.86
N ALA A 520 -10.28 25.70 -26.72
CA ALA A 520 -11.68 25.71 -27.14
C ALA A 520 -12.57 26.12 -25.97
N PHE A 521 -13.31 27.22 -26.14
CA PHE A 521 -14.25 27.75 -25.18
C PHE A 521 -15.68 27.65 -25.71
N LYS A 522 -16.56 26.99 -24.97
CA LYS A 522 -17.97 26.83 -25.35
C LYS A 522 -18.86 27.04 -24.13
N ASN A 523 -19.80 27.97 -24.21
CA ASN A 523 -20.75 28.24 -23.12
C ASN A 523 -20.08 28.48 -21.75
N VAL A 524 -19.01 29.27 -21.73
CA VAL A 524 -18.32 29.63 -20.48
C VAL A 524 -18.77 31.02 -20.04
N THR A 525 -19.25 31.14 -18.80
CA THR A 525 -19.61 32.42 -18.18
C THR A 525 -18.63 32.75 -17.07
N ALA A 526 -18.06 33.95 -17.08
CA ALA A 526 -17.17 34.44 -16.03
C ALA A 526 -17.53 35.89 -15.66
N ASN A 527 -17.62 36.19 -14.36
CA ASN A 527 -17.96 37.53 -13.85
C ASN A 527 -16.77 38.51 -13.80
N GLY A 528 -15.66 38.19 -14.47
CA GLY A 528 -14.45 39.00 -14.51
C GLY A 528 -13.53 38.66 -15.68
N PRO A 529 -12.32 39.27 -15.74
CA PRO A 529 -11.45 39.15 -16.91
C PRO A 529 -11.01 37.72 -17.21
N VAL A 530 -10.95 37.40 -18.51
CA VAL A 530 -10.28 36.21 -19.03
C VAL A 530 -8.95 36.65 -19.63
N VAL A 531 -7.84 36.09 -19.16
CA VAL A 531 -6.50 36.47 -19.61
C VAL A 531 -5.73 35.28 -20.13
N PHE A 532 -4.95 35.51 -21.19
CA PHE A 532 -3.99 34.56 -21.74
C PHE A 532 -2.60 34.93 -21.25
N VAL A 533 -1.92 33.98 -20.60
CA VAL A 533 -0.62 34.19 -19.99
C VAL A 533 0.35 33.15 -20.52
N ASN A 534 1.47 33.64 -21.03
CA ASN A 534 2.58 32.79 -21.42
C ASN A 534 3.56 32.66 -20.25
N ASP A 535 3.21 31.83 -19.26
CA ASP A 535 4.05 31.55 -18.09
C ASP A 535 4.84 30.23 -18.21
N ALA A 536 4.83 29.61 -19.40
CA ALA A 536 5.46 28.35 -19.74
C ALA A 536 7.00 28.37 -19.88
N ASN A 537 7.68 29.36 -19.31
CA ASN A 537 9.14 29.40 -19.30
C ASN A 537 9.68 28.61 -18.09
N ALA A 538 10.66 27.74 -18.32
CA ALA A 538 11.36 27.00 -17.28
C ALA A 538 12.02 27.93 -16.25
N ASP A 539 12.29 29.20 -16.57
CA ASP A 539 12.86 30.20 -15.64
C ASP A 539 11.81 30.90 -14.75
N ASN A 540 10.52 30.68 -15.01
CA ASN A 540 9.45 31.32 -14.23
C ASN A 540 9.55 30.94 -12.74
N ALA A 541 9.23 31.88 -11.85
CA ALA A 541 9.10 31.66 -10.41
C ALA A 541 8.18 30.46 -10.07
N PHE A 542 7.20 30.16 -10.93
CA PHE A 542 6.35 28.96 -10.80
C PHE A 542 7.16 27.65 -10.71
N PHE A 543 8.27 27.55 -11.46
CA PHE A 543 9.14 26.38 -11.48
C PHE A 543 10.35 26.49 -10.54
N ALA A 544 10.53 27.61 -9.82
CA ALA A 544 11.71 27.85 -8.99
C ALA A 544 11.96 26.71 -7.99
N LYS A 545 10.91 26.29 -7.27
CA LYS A 545 11.01 25.16 -6.34
C LYS A 545 11.36 23.85 -7.01
N THR A 546 10.84 23.60 -8.21
CA THR A 546 11.16 22.36 -8.92
C THR A 546 12.61 22.38 -9.44
N ARG A 547 13.15 23.55 -9.83
CA ARG A 547 14.58 23.72 -10.14
C ARG A 547 15.49 23.56 -8.92
N GLU A 548 15.09 24.11 -7.78
CA GLU A 548 15.80 23.92 -6.51
C GLU A 548 15.88 22.42 -6.14
N ARG A 549 14.76 21.69 -6.23
CA ARG A 549 14.69 20.22 -5.98
C ARG A 549 15.56 19.40 -6.92
N SER A 550 15.83 19.94 -8.09
CA SER A 550 16.57 19.33 -9.21
C SER A 550 18.09 19.46 -9.02
N GLY A 551 18.55 20.26 -8.05
CA GLY A 551 19.97 20.56 -7.84
C GLY A 551 20.57 21.51 -8.88
N LYS A 552 19.72 22.16 -9.70
CA LYS A 552 20.12 23.17 -10.71
C LYS A 552 19.67 24.59 -10.33
N ALA A 553 19.66 24.91 -9.04
CA ALA A 553 19.66 26.31 -8.63
C ALA A 553 20.97 26.92 -9.15
N GLY A 554 20.85 27.74 -10.21
CA GLY A 554 21.95 28.56 -10.72
C GLY A 554 22.35 29.64 -9.73
#